data_AF-A0A0C2D518-F1
#
_entry.id   AF-A0A0C2D518-F1
#
_cell.length_a   1.000
_cell.length_b   1.000
_cell.length_c   1.000
_cell.angle_alpha   90.00
_cell.angle_beta   90.00
_cell.angle_gamma   90.00
#
_symmetry.space_group_name_H-M   'P 1'
#
loop_
_entity.id
_entity.type
_entity.pdbx_description
1 polymer ?
#
loop_
_entity_poly.entity_id
_entity_poly.type
_entity_poly.pdbx_seq_one_letter_code
_entity_poly.pdbx_strand_id
1 'polypeptide(L)'
;MVQKQDQRAFKTCIGVVGTRIDENGNIKPDEQFLDTVLADGATDEKFQICQELFNTERHYIDNLKLLLKVKDALIERVEKEKPIISKPKIVQIFGKIQPIVDLHEDISQKLADLIENWNEKKCDVAK
;
A
#
# COMPACT_ATOMS: atom_id res chain seq x y z
N MET A 1 -22.23 -19.95 -26.03
CA MET A 1 -20.86 -19.99 -25.51
C MET A 1 -20.74 -18.92 -24.44
N VAL A 2 -20.77 -19.31 -23.16
CA VAL A 2 -20.62 -18.38 -22.03
C VAL A 2 -19.25 -18.65 -21.42
N GLN A 3 -18.34 -17.69 -21.53
CA GLN A 3 -17.01 -17.76 -20.90
C GLN A 3 -17.19 -17.52 -19.40
N LYS A 4 -16.83 -18.52 -18.58
CA LYS A 4 -16.68 -18.35 -17.13
C LYS A 4 -15.34 -17.66 -16.87
N GLN A 5 -15.40 -16.44 -16.34
CA GLN A 5 -14.23 -15.78 -15.76
C GLN A 5 -13.85 -16.53 -14.48
N ASP A 6 -12.61 -16.99 -14.43
CA ASP A 6 -12.02 -17.66 -13.27
C ASP A 6 -11.66 -16.60 -12.23
N GLN A 7 -12.57 -16.40 -11.26
CA GLN A 7 -12.37 -15.49 -10.15
C GLN A 7 -11.50 -16.19 -9.10
N ARG A 8 -10.18 -16.13 -9.29
CA ARG A 8 -9.21 -16.66 -8.32
C ARG A 8 -9.22 -15.77 -7.09
N ALA A 9 -9.98 -16.17 -6.08
CA ALA A 9 -10.01 -15.53 -4.78
C ALA A 9 -8.61 -15.62 -4.14
N PHE A 10 -7.92 -14.49 -4.05
CA PHE A 10 -6.73 -14.36 -3.23
C PHE A 10 -7.17 -14.46 -1.77
N LYS A 11 -6.81 -15.58 -1.11
CA LYS A 11 -7.01 -15.75 0.32
C LYS A 11 -6.12 -14.76 1.05
N THR A 12 -6.70 -13.67 1.52
CA THR A 12 -6.02 -12.75 2.44
C THR A 12 -5.88 -13.46 3.79
N CYS A 13 -4.67 -13.85 4.14
CA CYS A 13 -4.36 -14.34 5.50
C CYS A 13 -4.19 -13.12 6.42
N ILE A 14 -5.29 -12.42 6.76
CA ILE A 14 -5.24 -11.43 7.84
C ILE A 14 -5.51 -12.15 9.16
N GLY A 15 -4.44 -12.51 9.86
CA GLY A 15 -4.46 -12.58 11.32
C GLY A 15 -4.34 -11.16 11.86
N VAL A 16 -5.39 -10.64 12.49
CA VAL A 16 -5.32 -9.37 13.24
C VAL A 16 -4.31 -9.55 14.38
N VAL A 17 -3.19 -8.80 14.39
CA VAL A 17 -2.25 -8.81 15.52
C VAL A 17 -2.23 -7.43 16.17
N GLY A 18 -2.67 -7.40 17.42
CA GLY A 18 -2.66 -6.21 18.26
C GLY A 18 -1.25 -5.86 18.72
N THR A 19 -0.90 -4.58 18.61
CA THR A 19 0.35 -4.04 19.15
C THR A 19 0.29 -3.99 20.68
N ARG A 20 1.24 -4.63 21.38
CA ARG A 20 1.44 -4.44 22.82
C ARG A 20 2.49 -3.35 23.06
N ILE A 21 2.16 -2.36 23.87
CA ILE A 21 3.04 -1.27 24.29
C ILE A 21 3.69 -1.70 25.60
N ASP A 22 5.02 -1.60 25.72
CA ASP A 22 5.71 -1.88 26.98
C ASP A 22 5.50 -0.73 27.98
N GLU A 23 5.82 -0.98 29.25
CA GLU A 23 5.67 -0.01 30.36
C GLU A 23 6.53 1.26 30.21
N ASN A 24 7.40 1.31 29.20
CA ASN A 24 8.26 2.46 28.88
C ASN A 24 7.83 3.19 27.59
N GLY A 25 6.69 2.82 26.99
CA GLY A 25 6.13 3.50 25.82
C GLY A 25 6.87 3.25 24.51
N ASN A 26 7.75 2.23 24.45
CA ASN A 26 8.44 1.89 23.22
C ASN A 26 7.62 0.90 22.38
N ILE A 27 7.47 1.23 21.09
CA ILE A 27 6.93 0.32 20.10
C ILE A 27 8.06 -0.59 19.66
N LYS A 28 8.15 -1.79 20.24
CA LYS A 28 9.01 -2.85 19.70
C LYS A 28 8.23 -3.62 18.65
N PRO A 29 8.77 -3.80 17.43
CA PRO A 29 8.29 -4.86 16.54
C PRO A 29 8.50 -6.18 17.29
N ASP A 30 7.46 -7.01 17.36
CA ASP A 30 7.57 -8.31 18.00
C ASP A 30 8.58 -9.15 17.21
N GLU A 31 9.70 -9.53 17.83
CA GLU A 31 10.72 -10.39 17.20
C GLU A 31 10.11 -11.74 16.78
N GLN A 32 8.98 -12.12 17.38
CA GLN A 32 8.16 -13.25 16.99
C GLN A 32 7.52 -13.10 15.58
N PHE A 33 7.37 -11.88 15.06
CA PHE A 33 6.88 -11.63 13.69
C PHE A 33 7.93 -12.02 12.63
N LEU A 34 9.22 -11.76 12.88
CA LEU A 34 10.27 -12.18 11.95
C LEU A 34 10.46 -13.70 11.98
N ASP A 35 10.49 -14.31 13.16
CA ASP A 35 10.75 -15.75 13.28
C ASP A 35 9.59 -16.61 12.76
N THR A 36 8.34 -16.15 12.89
CA THR A 36 7.17 -16.91 12.38
C THR A 36 7.05 -16.82 10.84
N VAL A 37 7.64 -15.80 10.21
CA VAL A 37 7.67 -15.65 8.74
C VAL A 37 8.73 -16.55 8.10
N LEU A 38 9.75 -16.98 8.85
CA LEU A 38 10.92 -17.71 8.31
C LEU A 38 10.94 -19.21 8.65
N ALA A 39 10.00 -19.72 9.45
CA ALA A 39 10.06 -21.06 9.99
C ALA A 39 8.81 -21.91 9.68
N ASP A 40 8.54 -22.20 8.41
CA ASP A 40 8.29 -23.59 7.98
C ASP A 40 8.19 -23.70 6.45
N GLY A 41 8.63 -24.84 5.91
CA GLY A 41 8.99 -25.02 4.50
C GLY A 41 7.90 -24.75 3.44
N ALA A 42 8.38 -24.19 2.32
CA ALA A 42 7.76 -23.96 1.00
C ALA A 42 7.10 -22.58 0.76
N THR A 43 7.52 -21.73 -0.19
CA THR A 43 8.68 -21.65 -1.10
C THR A 43 8.84 -20.16 -1.49
N ASP A 44 10.04 -19.61 -1.37
CA ASP A 44 10.47 -18.23 -1.70
C ASP A 44 10.05 -17.09 -0.75
N GLU A 45 10.82 -16.89 0.32
CA GLU A 45 10.73 -15.75 1.25
C GLU A 45 10.72 -14.39 0.53
N LYS A 46 11.47 -14.26 -0.57
CA LYS A 46 11.54 -13.00 -1.33
C LYS A 46 10.20 -12.69 -1.99
N PHE A 47 9.47 -13.71 -2.43
CA PHE A 47 8.13 -13.56 -2.97
C PHE A 47 7.16 -13.01 -1.93
N GLN A 48 7.21 -13.54 -0.70
CA GLN A 48 6.37 -13.08 0.40
C GLN A 48 6.68 -11.63 0.78
N ILE A 49 7.96 -11.26 0.85
CA ILE A 49 8.39 -9.86 1.07
C ILE A 49 7.84 -8.95 -0.03
N CYS A 50 7.92 -9.37 -1.30
CA CYS A 50 7.37 -8.59 -2.41
C CYS A 50 5.85 -8.45 -2.35
N GLN A 51 5.12 -9.48 -1.94
CA GLN A 51 3.67 -9.40 -1.72
C GLN A 51 3.31 -8.40 -0.63
N GLU A 52 4.00 -8.43 0.51
CA GLU A 52 3.76 -7.47 1.59
C GLU A 52 4.13 -6.04 1.19
N LEU A 53 5.22 -5.87 0.43
CA LEU A 53 5.58 -4.56 -0.13
C LEU A 53 4.49 -4.05 -1.08
N PHE A 54 3.97 -4.90 -1.97
CA PHE A 54 2.87 -4.52 -2.86
C PHE A 54 1.59 -4.18 -2.08
N ASN A 55 1.24 -4.96 -1.07
CA ASN A 55 0.07 -4.72 -0.24
C ASN A 55 0.19 -3.38 0.49
N THR A 56 1.31 -3.13 1.17
CA THR A 56 1.55 -1.87 1.89
C THR A 56 1.57 -0.66 0.96
N GLU A 57 2.13 -0.82 -0.25
CA GLU A 57 2.11 0.21 -1.30
C GLU A 57 0.67 0.55 -1.75
N ARG A 58 -0.17 -0.46 -1.98
CA ARG A 58 -1.59 -0.26 -2.33
C ARG A 58 -2.35 0.50 -1.24
N HIS A 59 -2.14 0.13 0.02
CA HIS A 59 -2.75 0.84 1.15
C HIS A 59 -2.24 2.28 1.27
N TYR A 60 -0.96 2.52 0.98
CA TYR A 60 -0.40 3.87 0.97
C TYR A 60 -1.04 4.74 -0.12
N ILE A 61 -1.19 4.23 -1.34
CA ILE A 61 -1.88 4.92 -2.45
C ILE A 61 -3.32 5.25 -2.08
N ASP A 62 -4.05 4.32 -1.47
CA ASP A 62 -5.44 4.55 -1.04
C ASP A 62 -5.55 5.68 0.00
N ASN A 63 -4.59 5.76 0.93
CA ASN A 63 -4.51 6.86 1.90
C ASN A 63 -4.20 8.20 1.21
N LEU A 64 -3.32 8.23 0.21
CA LEU A 64 -3.06 9.44 -0.57
C LEU A 64 -4.29 9.89 -1.38
N LYS A 65 -5.04 8.94 -1.95
CA LYS A 65 -6.32 9.21 -2.63
C LYS A 65 -7.38 9.77 -1.69
N LEU A 66 -7.39 9.35 -0.42
CA LEU A 66 -8.25 9.96 0.60
C LEU A 66 -7.91 11.44 0.80
N LEU A 67 -6.63 11.82 0.83
CA LEU A 67 -6.21 13.22 0.92
C LEU A 67 -6.67 14.04 -0.29
N LEU A 68 -6.67 13.46 -1.49
CA LEU A 68 -7.22 14.11 -2.69
C LEU A 68 -8.73 14.35 -2.57
N LYS A 69 -9.51 13.38 -2.05
CA LYS A 69 -10.94 13.59 -1.79
C LYS A 69 -11.20 14.73 -0.81
N VAL A 70 -10.36 14.87 0.23
CA VAL A 70 -10.44 16.00 1.17
C VAL A 70 -10.13 17.32 0.45
N LYS A 71 -9.10 17.36 -0.40
CA LYS A 71 -8.79 18.53 -1.23
C LYS A 71 -9.99 18.93 -2.08
N ASP A 72 -10.62 17.99 -2.77
CA ASP A 72 -11.73 18.26 -3.68
C ASP A 72 -12.96 18.79 -2.92
N ALA A 73 -13.28 18.21 -1.77
CA ALA A 73 -14.35 18.70 -0.89
C ALA A 73 -14.08 20.13 -0.39
N LEU A 74 -12.82 20.48 -0.10
CA LEU A 74 -12.45 21.84 0.29
C LEU A 74 -12.59 22.83 -0.88
N ILE A 75 -12.23 22.44 -2.10
CA ILE A 75 -12.41 23.26 -3.30
C ILE A 75 -13.90 23.50 -3.59
N GLU A 76 -14.74 22.48 -3.50
CA GLU A 76 -16.20 22.60 -3.67
C GLU A 76 -16.79 23.63 -2.70
N ARG A 77 -16.30 23.67 -1.45
CA ARG A 77 -16.73 24.69 -0.48
C ARG A 77 -16.30 26.10 -0.85
N VAL A 78 -15.15 26.29 -1.46
CA VAL A 78 -14.72 27.60 -1.98
C VAL A 78 -15.65 28.03 -3.11
N GLU A 79 -15.99 27.12 -4.02
CA GLU A 79 -16.88 27.39 -5.17
C GLU A 79 -18.32 27.72 -4.73
N LYS A 80 -18.79 27.12 -3.63
CA LYS A 80 -20.07 27.45 -2.99
C LYS A 80 -20.02 28.70 -2.09
N GLU A 81 -18.96 29.49 -2.17
CA GLU A 81 -18.73 30.70 -1.35
C GLU A 81 -18.78 30.46 0.16
N LYS A 82 -18.46 29.24 0.61
CA LYS A 82 -18.40 28.83 2.03
C LYS A 82 -17.01 28.29 2.43
N PRO A 83 -15.92 29.03 2.15
CA PRO A 83 -14.56 28.54 2.36
C PRO A 83 -14.26 28.34 3.85
N ILE A 84 -13.66 27.20 4.19
CA ILE A 84 -13.05 26.97 5.52
C ILE A 84 -11.58 27.41 5.49
N ILE A 85 -10.92 27.19 4.36
CA ILE A 85 -9.52 27.54 4.08
C ILE A 85 -9.49 28.20 2.69
N SER A 86 -8.56 29.16 2.49
CA SER A 86 -8.43 29.84 1.20
C SER A 86 -7.87 28.91 0.10
N LYS A 87 -8.29 29.12 -1.15
CA LYS A 87 -7.83 28.33 -2.31
C LYS A 87 -6.29 28.27 -2.44
N PRO A 88 -5.53 29.37 -2.28
CA PRO A 88 -4.07 29.31 -2.34
C PRO A 88 -3.48 28.39 -1.27
N LYS A 89 -4.06 28.36 -0.06
CA LYS A 89 -3.61 27.51 1.04
C LYS A 89 -3.92 26.04 0.79
N ILE A 90 -5.08 25.72 0.18
CA ILE A 90 -5.41 24.36 -0.26
C ILE A 90 -4.37 23.88 -1.28
N VAL A 91 -4.04 24.69 -2.28
CA VAL A 91 -3.03 24.35 -3.29
C VAL A 91 -1.64 24.17 -2.65
N GLN A 92 -1.27 25.02 -1.68
CA GLN A 92 0.00 24.87 -0.96
C GLN A 92 0.10 23.54 -0.20
N ILE A 93 -0.99 23.08 0.42
CA ILE A 93 -0.99 21.84 1.24
C ILE A 93 -1.08 20.60 0.36
N PHE A 94 -1.98 20.58 -0.63
CA PHE A 94 -2.32 19.37 -1.39
C PHE A 94 -1.73 19.32 -2.80
N GLY A 95 -1.10 20.39 -3.27
CA GLY A 95 -0.70 20.53 -4.68
C GLY A 95 0.33 19.51 -5.17
N LYS A 96 1.03 18.83 -4.25
CA LYS A 96 2.00 17.78 -4.59
C LYS A 96 1.47 16.35 -4.42
N ILE A 97 0.27 16.17 -3.86
CA ILE A 97 -0.26 14.83 -3.57
C ILE A 97 -0.54 14.06 -4.86
N GLN A 98 -1.09 14.69 -5.90
CA GLN A 98 -1.38 14.01 -7.16
C GLN A 98 -0.10 13.46 -7.84
N PRO A 99 0.97 14.26 -8.03
CA PRO A 99 2.23 13.71 -8.54
C PRO A 99 2.83 12.57 -7.70
N ILE A 100 2.61 12.56 -6.38
CA ILE A 100 3.05 11.47 -5.50
C ILE A 100 2.19 10.22 -5.76
N VAL A 101 0.87 10.36 -5.88
CA VAL A 101 -0.01 9.23 -6.24
C VAL A 101 0.42 8.61 -7.57
N ASP A 102 0.65 9.43 -8.60
CA ASP A 102 1.02 8.96 -9.93
C ASP A 102 2.33 8.14 -9.89
N LEU A 103 3.34 8.65 -9.17
CA LEU A 103 4.61 7.95 -8.98
C LEU A 103 4.45 6.61 -8.25
N HIS A 104 3.64 6.58 -7.19
CA HIS A 104 3.44 5.38 -6.38
C HIS A 104 2.56 4.36 -7.12
N GLU A 105 1.62 4.79 -7.96
CA GLU A 105 0.89 3.89 -8.87
C GLU A 105 1.85 3.20 -9.86
N ASP A 106 2.83 3.91 -10.41
CA ASP A 106 3.87 3.31 -11.27
C ASP A 106 4.73 2.29 -10.51
N ILE A 107 5.08 2.56 -9.25
CA ILE A 107 5.83 1.61 -8.39
C ILE A 107 4.98 0.37 -8.12
N SER A 108 3.71 0.57 -7.73
CA SER A 108 2.77 -0.50 -7.46
C SER A 108 2.56 -1.39 -8.68
N GLN A 109 2.48 -0.81 -9.89
CA GLN A 109 2.37 -1.58 -11.13
C GLN A 109 3.61 -2.45 -11.38
N LYS A 110 4.82 -1.90 -11.19
CA LYS A 110 6.06 -2.68 -11.33
C LYS A 110 6.13 -3.83 -10.33
N LEU A 111 5.65 -3.62 -9.10
CA LEU A 111 5.55 -4.67 -8.09
C LEU A 111 4.53 -5.75 -8.49
N ALA A 112 3.36 -5.35 -9.01
CA ALA A 112 2.36 -6.28 -9.52
C ALA A 112 2.93 -7.16 -10.65
N ASP A 113 3.61 -6.55 -11.61
CA ASP A 113 4.24 -7.27 -12.74
C ASP A 113 5.30 -8.25 -12.24
N LEU A 114 6.09 -7.87 -11.23
CA LEU A 114 7.13 -8.71 -10.63
C LEU A 114 6.54 -9.91 -9.87
N ILE A 115 5.43 -9.71 -9.16
CA ILE A 115 4.70 -10.78 -8.45
C ILE A 115 4.01 -11.73 -9.43
N GLU A 116 3.37 -11.20 -10.48
CA GLU A 116 2.66 -12.02 -11.48
C GLU A 116 3.64 -12.90 -12.28
N ASN A 117 4.81 -12.36 -12.61
CA ASN A 117 5.85 -13.06 -13.37
C ASN A 117 6.91 -13.72 -12.48
N TRP A 118 6.60 -13.96 -11.19
CA TRP A 118 7.57 -14.50 -10.24
C TRP A 118 8.13 -15.84 -10.72
N ASN A 119 9.45 -15.94 -10.72
CA ASN A 119 10.15 -17.16 -11.10
C ASN A 119 11.37 -17.34 -10.19
N GLU A 120 11.27 -18.28 -9.26
CA GLU A 120 12.29 -18.61 -8.26
C GLU A 120 13.68 -18.90 -8.89
N LYS A 121 13.72 -19.35 -10.15
CA LYS A 121 14.96 -19.68 -10.88
C LYS A 121 15.58 -18.50 -11.66
N LYS A 122 14.95 -17.32 -11.65
CA LYS A 122 15.38 -16.13 -12.40
C LYS A 122 15.64 -14.90 -11.53
N CYS A 123 15.52 -14.98 -10.21
CA CYS A 123 15.88 -13.89 -9.29
C CYS A 123 17.41 -13.70 -9.14
N ASP A 124 18.12 -13.63 -10.26
CA ASP A 124 19.40 -12.95 -10.35
C ASP A 124 19.11 -11.45 -10.48
N VAL A 125 18.87 -10.79 -9.34
CA VAL A 125 18.78 -9.33 -9.28
C VAL A 125 20.20 -8.77 -9.33
N ALA A 126 20.81 -8.85 -10.51
CA ALA A 126 22.16 -8.42 -10.91
C ALA A 126 23.36 -9.06 -10.15
N LYS A 127 24.46 -9.27 -10.88
CA LYS A 127 25.78 -9.56 -10.30
C LYS A 127 26.31 -8.36 -9.53
#